data_AF-A0A382WL53-F1
#
_entry.id   AF-A0A382WL53-F1
#
_cell.length_a   1.000
_cell.length_b   1.000
_cell.length_c   1.000
_cell.angle_alpha   90.00
_cell.angle_beta   90.00
_cell.angle_gamma   90.00
#
_symmetry.space_group_name_H-M   'P 1'
#
loop_
_entity.id
_entity.type
_entity.pdbx_description
1 polymer ?
#
loop_
_entity_poly.entity_id
_entity_poly.type
_entity_poly.pdbx_seq_one_letter_code
_entity_poly.pdbx_strand_id
1 'polypeptide(L)'
;MASKTSLIRAIKKFSVGPVLVAQRAKPELLHYRDERGRNWLHFCASINVWKKKNLHSGDSMRLAEALIKLGLDKDAPAFTKGIWQATPLWFAVA
;
A
#
# COMPACT_ATOMS: atom_id res chain seq x y z
N MET A 1 11.15 0.05 15.76
CA MET A 1 12.18 0.17 14.69
C MET A 1 11.53 0.01 13.33
N ALA A 2 11.93 0.79 12.33
CA ALA A 2 11.43 0.66 10.96
C ALA A 2 11.86 -0.68 10.34
N SER A 3 10.87 -1.41 9.84
CA SER A 3 11.02 -2.72 9.19
C SER A 3 9.84 -3.00 8.26
N LYS A 4 10.00 -3.95 7.33
CA LYS A 4 8.93 -4.45 6.46
C LYS A 4 7.69 -4.85 7.26
N THR A 5 7.87 -5.63 8.33
CA THR A 5 6.77 -6.07 9.20
C THR A 5 6.05 -4.91 9.88
N SER A 6 6.78 -3.87 10.30
CA SER A 6 6.18 -2.67 10.89
C SER A 6 5.37 -1.86 9.88
N LEU A 7 5.84 -1.72 8.63
CA LEU A 7 5.10 -1.07 7.55
C LEU A 7 3.84 -1.84 7.19
N ILE A 8 3.92 -3.16 7.04
CA ILE A 8 2.75 -4.02 6.77
C ILE A 8 1.69 -3.79 7.85
N ARG A 9 2.10 -3.75 9.13
CA ARG A 9 1.18 -3.50 10.25
C ARG A 9 0.54 -2.12 10.17
N ALA A 10 1.32 -1.09 9.84
CA ALA A 10 0.83 0.28 9.69
C ALA A 10 -0.15 0.42 8.52
N ILE A 11 0.18 -0.16 7.35
CA ILE A 11 -0.66 -0.15 6.15
C ILE A 11 -1.96 -0.91 6.40
N LYS A 12 -1.90 -2.07 7.07
CA LYS A 12 -3.10 -2.85 7.47
C LYS A 12 -4.06 -2.09 8.38
N LYS A 13 -3.59 -1.00 9.01
CA LYS A 13 -4.34 -0.11 9.90
C LYS A 13 -4.53 1.29 9.31
N PHE A 14 -4.18 1.50 8.04
CA PHE A 14 -4.19 2.80 7.37
C PHE A 14 -3.47 3.94 8.13
N SER A 15 -2.43 3.59 8.89
CA SER A 15 -1.75 4.53 9.77
C SER A 15 -0.69 5.35 9.02
N VAL A 16 -1.08 6.54 8.54
CA VAL A 16 -0.20 7.45 7.76
C VAL A 16 1.06 7.84 8.53
N GLY A 17 0.93 8.32 9.77
CA GLY A 17 2.05 8.79 10.58
C GLY A 17 3.17 7.74 10.73
N PRO A 18 2.86 6.52 11.20
CA PRO A 18 3.83 5.43 11.27
C PRO A 18 4.49 5.08 9.93
N VAL A 19 3.76 5.13 8.80
CA VAL A 19 4.33 4.90 7.47
C VAL A 19 5.35 5.99 7.12
N LEU A 20 5.02 7.26 7.32
CA LEU A 20 5.94 8.38 7.04
C LEU A 20 7.19 8.35 7.95
N VAL A 21 7.02 8.02 9.23
CA VAL A 21 8.15 7.88 10.16
C VAL A 21 9.06 6.74 9.73
N ALA A 22 8.50 5.59 9.41
CA ALA A 22 9.29 4.44 9.01
C ALA A 22 9.98 4.67 7.65
N GLN A 23 9.34 5.38 6.73
CA GLN A 23 9.95 5.74 5.45
C GLN A 23 11.09 6.74 5.60
N ARG A 24 10.95 7.77 6.46
CA ARG A 24 12.05 8.69 6.75
C ARG A 24 13.25 7.99 7.40
N ALA A 25 12.98 7.00 8.26
CA ALA A 25 14.04 6.25 8.91
C ALA A 25 14.75 5.26 7.98
N LYS A 26 14.05 4.71 6.98
CA LYS A 26 14.57 3.71 6.03
C LYS A 26 13.93 3.89 4.64
N PRO A 27 14.44 4.83 3.83
CA PRO A 27 13.85 5.18 2.54
C PRO A 27 13.73 4.01 1.55
N GLU A 28 14.65 3.04 1.66
CA GLU A 28 14.71 1.84 0.83
C GLU A 28 13.47 0.94 0.99
N LEU A 29 12.75 1.06 2.11
CA LEU A 29 11.54 0.28 2.35
C LEU A 29 10.42 0.65 1.37
N LEU A 30 10.40 1.86 0.81
CA LEU A 30 9.39 2.27 -0.17
C LEU A 30 9.44 1.43 -1.45
N HIS A 31 10.63 1.01 -1.88
CA HIS A 31 10.85 0.23 -3.09
C HIS A 31 10.59 -1.26 -2.90
N TYR A 32 10.23 -1.69 -1.69
CA TYR A 32 9.89 -3.07 -1.43
C TYR A 32 8.72 -3.54 -2.30
N ARG A 33 8.93 -4.69 -2.92
CA ARG A 33 7.90 -5.50 -3.56
C ARG A 33 7.94 -6.91 -2.96
N ASP A 34 6.78 -7.52 -2.82
CA ASP A 34 6.72 -8.92 -2.41
C ASP A 34 6.98 -9.89 -3.58
N GLU A 35 6.95 -11.19 -3.28
CA GLU A 35 7.13 -12.27 -4.27
C GLU A 35 6.09 -12.29 -5.40
N ARG A 36 4.96 -11.58 -5.23
CA ARG A 36 3.91 -11.39 -6.24
C ARG A 36 4.01 -10.03 -6.94
N GLY A 37 5.11 -9.30 -6.73
CA GLY A 37 5.37 -7.98 -7.30
C GLY A 37 4.60 -6.83 -6.65
N ARG A 38 3.84 -7.08 -5.58
CA ARG A 38 2.99 -6.06 -4.92
C ARG A 38 3.85 -5.07 -4.15
N ASN A 39 3.62 -3.79 -4.42
CA ASN A 39 4.11 -2.68 -3.59
C ASN A 39 3.08 -2.29 -2.51
N TRP A 40 3.40 -1.27 -1.71
CA TRP A 40 2.54 -0.78 -0.62
C TRP A 40 1.15 -0.28 -1.05
N LEU A 41 1.00 0.27 -2.26
CA LEU A 41 -0.30 0.68 -2.79
C LEU A 41 -1.21 -0.53 -3.06
N HIS A 42 -0.65 -1.63 -3.57
CA HIS A 42 -1.41 -2.87 -3.76
C HIS A 42 -1.91 -3.42 -2.41
N PHE A 43 -1.06 -3.39 -1.37
CA PHE A 43 -1.47 -3.80 -0.03
C PHE A 43 -2.58 -2.90 0.52
N CYS A 44 -2.45 -1.58 0.38
CA CYS A 44 -3.48 -0.63 0.80
C CYS A 44 -4.82 -0.89 0.10
N ALA A 45 -4.78 -1.05 -1.23
CA ALA A 45 -5.95 -1.28 -2.08
C ALA A 45 -6.66 -2.62 -1.78
N SER A 46 -5.91 -3.68 -1.47
CA SER A 46 -6.47 -5.01 -1.19
C SER A 46 -7.26 -5.14 0.12
N ILE A 47 -7.27 -4.10 0.97
CA ILE A 47 -7.92 -4.16 2.28
C ILE A 47 -9.40 -3.83 2.12
N ASN A 48 -10.24 -4.84 2.24
CA ASN A 48 -11.69 -4.65 2.31
C ASN A 48 -12.10 -4.01 3.65
N VAL A 49 -12.44 -2.72 3.60
CA VAL A 49 -12.84 -1.93 4.78
C VAL A 49 -14.18 -2.35 5.36
N TRP A 50 -15.12 -2.79 4.52
CA TRP A 50 -16.46 -3.21 4.92
C TRP A 50 -16.45 -4.45 5.81
N LYS A 51 -15.40 -5.28 5.70
CA LYS A 51 -15.20 -6.46 6.56
C LYS A 51 -14.50 -6.14 7.89
N LYS A 52 -14.14 -4.88 8.16
CA LYS A 52 -13.33 -4.48 9.32
C LYS A 52 -13.96 -3.32 10.08
N LYS A 53 -14.50 -3.60 11.27
CA LYS A 53 -15.23 -2.64 12.11
C LYS A 53 -14.44 -1.38 12.52
N ASN A 54 -13.11 -1.46 12.53
CA ASN A 54 -12.24 -0.39 13.04
C ASN A 54 -11.44 0.32 11.94
N LEU A 55 -11.80 0.15 10.66
CA LEU A 55 -11.15 0.84 9.55
C LEU A 55 -12.18 1.66 8.77
N HIS A 56 -11.77 2.84 8.34
CA HIS A 56 -12.60 3.73 7.53
C HIS A 56 -11.98 3.93 6.15
N SER A 57 -12.84 4.04 5.13
CA SER A 57 -12.42 4.34 3.75
C SER A 57 -11.68 5.68 3.64
N GLY A 58 -12.03 6.67 4.46
CA GLY A 58 -11.30 7.94 4.53
C GLY A 58 -9.82 7.75 4.91
N ASP A 59 -9.51 6.81 5.81
CA ASP A 59 -8.13 6.55 6.21
C ASP A 59 -7.36 5.80 5.11
N SER A 60 -8.03 4.90 4.39
CA SER A 60 -7.40 4.23 3.24
C SER A 60 -7.05 5.21 2.13
N MET A 61 -7.93 6.19 1.85
CA MET A 61 -7.66 7.24 0.87
C MET A 61 -6.47 8.11 1.28
N ARG A 62 -6.44 8.58 2.54
CA ARG A 62 -5.31 9.36 3.08
C ARG A 62 -3.99 8.61 3.00
N LEU A 63 -3.99 7.31 3.30
CA LEU A 63 -2.78 6.50 3.15
C LEU A 63 -2.38 6.34 1.69
N ALA A 64 -3.31 6.06 0.79
CA ALA A 64 -3.02 5.93 -0.63
C ALA A 64 -2.42 7.23 -1.20
N GLU A 65 -3.00 8.39 -0.87
CA GLU A 65 -2.46 9.69 -1.26
C GLU A 65 -1.05 9.91 -0.71
N ALA A 66 -0.79 9.57 0.55
CA ALA A 66 0.54 9.69 1.14
C ALA A 66 1.56 8.80 0.42
N LEU A 67 1.20 7.56 0.10
CA LEU A 67 2.05 6.63 -0.65
C LEU A 67 2.35 7.14 -2.07
N ILE A 68 1.36 7.72 -2.75
CA ILE A 68 1.55 8.35 -4.07
C ILE A 68 2.49 9.57 -3.96
N LYS A 69 2.29 10.44 -2.96
CA LYS A 69 3.17 11.59 -2.69
C LYS A 69 4.60 11.18 -2.35
N LEU A 70 4.80 9.99 -1.80
CA LEU A 70 6.12 9.40 -1.58
C LEU A 70 6.79 8.87 -2.86
N GLY A 71 6.06 8.80 -3.98
CA GLY A 71 6.59 8.39 -5.28
C GLY A 71 6.15 6.99 -5.74
N LEU A 72 5.19 6.35 -5.05
CA LEU A 72 4.60 5.11 -5.56
C LEU A 72 3.65 5.42 -6.71
N ASP A 73 3.89 4.76 -7.84
CA ASP A 73 3.01 4.86 -9.00
C ASP A 73 1.71 4.08 -8.76
N LYS A 74 0.58 4.77 -8.98
CA LYS A 74 -0.79 4.25 -8.83
C LYS A 74 -1.18 3.26 -9.93
N ASP A 75 -0.48 3.30 -11.06
CA ASP A 75 -0.73 2.46 -12.24
C ASP A 75 0.29 1.32 -12.35
N ALA A 76 1.30 1.28 -11.47
CA ALA A 76 2.34 0.27 -11.50
C ALA A 76 1.76 -1.15 -11.30
N PRO A 77 1.94 -2.08 -12.26
CA PRO A 77 1.43 -3.43 -12.10
C PRO A 77 2.23 -4.22 -11.05
N ALA A 78 1.55 -5.10 -10.31
CA ALA A 78 2.18 -6.17 -9.55
C ALA A 78 2.52 -7.36 -10.45
N PHE A 79 1.64 -7.68 -11.39
CA PHE A 79 1.75 -8.79 -12.32
C PHE A 79 1.00 -8.46 -13.63
N THR A 80 1.45 -9.01 -14.76
CA THR A 80 0.84 -8.79 -16.07
C THR A 80 0.59 -10.12 -16.79
N LYS A 81 -0.47 -10.18 -17.60
CA LYS A 81 -0.81 -11.31 -18.47
C LYS A 81 -1.28 -10.80 -19.83
N GLY A 82 -0.39 -10.78 -20.82
CA GLY A 82 -0.65 -10.08 -22.08
C GLY A 82 -0.86 -8.59 -21.84
N ILE A 83 -1.98 -8.05 -22.31
CA ILE A 83 -2.38 -6.65 -22.07
C ILE A 83 -2.97 -6.41 -20.68
N TRP A 84 -3.32 -7.47 -19.94
CA TRP A 84 -3.96 -7.34 -18.64
C TRP A 84 -2.94 -7.07 -17.54
N GLN A 85 -3.29 -6.19 -16.59
CA GLN A 85 -2.41 -5.70 -15.53
C GLN A 85 -3.09 -5.73 -14.17
N ALA A 86 -2.46 -6.34 -13.17
CA ALA A 86 -2.88 -6.32 -11.77
C ALA A 86 -2.37 -5.05 -11.08
N THR A 87 -2.98 -3.91 -11.39
CA THR A 87 -2.66 -2.59 -10.80
C THR A 87 -3.28 -2.41 -9.40
N PRO A 88 -2.86 -1.40 -8.63
CA PRO A 88 -3.54 -1.04 -7.38
C PRO A 88 -5.05 -0.85 -7.54
N LEU A 89 -5.52 -0.28 -8.66
CA LEU A 89 -6.95 -0.13 -8.94
C LEU A 89 -7.64 -1.50 -9.05
N TRP A 90 -7.02 -2.46 -9.75
CA TRP A 90 -7.56 -3.82 -9.83
C TRP A 90 -7.71 -4.46 -8.44
N PHE A 91 -6.72 -4.32 -7.56
CA PHE A 91 -6.81 -4.82 -6.17
C PHE A 91 -7.88 -4.14 -5.32
N ALA A 92 -8.31 -2.91 -5.67
CA ALA A 92 -9.33 -2.18 -4.94
C ALA A 92 -10.75 -2.64 -5.27
N VAL A 93 -10.97 -3.24 -6.46
CA VAL A 93 -12.29 -3.62 -6.96
C VAL A 93 -12.50 -5.13 -7.13
N ALA A 94 -11.42 -5.92 -7.11
CA ALA A 94 -11.44 -7.38 -7.27
C ALA A 94 -11.80 -8.15 -5.99
#